data_AF-A0A947GIW7-F1
#
_entry.id   AF-A0A947GIW7-F1
#
_cell.length_a   1.000
_cell.length_b   1.000
_cell.length_c   1.000
_cell.angle_alpha   90.00
_cell.angle_beta   90.00
_cell.angle_gamma   90.00
#
_symmetry.space_group_name_H-M   'P 1'
#
loop_
_entity.id
_entity.type
_entity.pdbx_description
1 polymer ?
#
loop_
_entity_poly.entity_id
_entity_poly.type
_entity_poly.pdbx_seq_one_letter_code
_entity_poly.pdbx_strand_id
1 'polypeptide(L)'
;MRLMCLVTSLALLGLAILFGPASAQADPGDKAGWSIGTDPRKRVFLHYVAEKDGRRELTLACLRDVDSFDVYTAGLIPKRPDGEAKLTLRSGGGSIDFQGSIGDGDDGGVTSRFEANIEADAATRKSLRATLLPVLAGAGPIQLKLASREIVLAPSGPPAAAIKRFESICFGK
;
A
#
# COMPACT_ATOMS: atom_id res chain seq x y z
N MET A 1 -0.37 65.40 -25.81
CA MET A 1 -0.10 64.43 -24.73
C MET A 1 -0.39 63.03 -25.26
N ARG A 2 0.65 62.21 -25.40
CA ARG A 2 0.56 60.77 -25.71
C ARG A 2 0.34 60.03 -24.39
N LEU A 3 -0.57 59.05 -24.36
CA LEU A 3 -0.66 57.93 -23.39
C LEU A 3 -1.99 57.21 -23.72
N MET A 4 -2.14 55.89 -23.81
CA MET A 4 -1.26 54.75 -23.63
C MET A 4 -2.07 53.51 -24.09
N CYS A 5 -1.45 52.58 -24.83
CA CYS A 5 -2.00 51.25 -25.07
C CYS A 5 -2.19 50.51 -23.74
N LEU A 6 -3.35 49.92 -23.49
CA LEU A 6 -3.48 48.84 -22.50
C LEU A 6 -3.35 47.52 -23.24
N VAL A 7 -2.16 46.93 -23.14
CA VAL A 7 -1.86 45.59 -23.64
C VAL A 7 -2.38 44.56 -22.65
N THR A 8 -3.12 43.60 -23.20
CA THR A 8 -3.74 42.45 -22.54
C THR A 8 -2.66 41.53 -21.95
N SER A 9 -2.54 41.47 -20.62
CA SER A 9 -1.72 40.47 -19.94
C SER A 9 -2.58 39.27 -19.58
N LEU A 10 -2.52 38.23 -20.43
CA LEU A 10 -3.06 36.91 -20.18
C LEU A 10 -2.16 36.21 -19.15
N ALA A 11 -2.60 36.11 -17.90
CA ALA A 11 -1.88 35.38 -16.86
C ALA A 11 -2.04 33.87 -17.11
N LEU A 12 -0.98 33.22 -17.60
CA LEU A 12 -0.84 31.76 -17.54
C LEU A 12 -0.67 31.35 -16.06
N LEU A 13 -1.76 30.86 -15.45
CA LEU A 13 -1.67 30.03 -14.25
C LEU A 13 -1.01 28.69 -14.65
N GLY A 14 0.30 28.61 -14.47
CA GLY A 14 1.05 27.36 -14.53
C GLY A 14 0.64 26.45 -13.37
N LEU A 15 -0.14 25.43 -13.69
CA LEU A 15 -0.59 24.36 -12.83
C LEU A 15 0.62 23.59 -12.26
N ALA A 16 1.00 23.88 -11.02
CA ALA A 16 1.95 23.07 -10.28
C ALA A 16 1.26 21.76 -9.87
N ILE A 17 1.46 20.70 -10.66
CA ILE A 17 1.05 19.34 -10.28
C ILE A 17 2.06 18.87 -9.22
N LEU A 18 1.69 19.07 -7.96
CA LEU A 18 2.33 18.43 -6.81
C LEU A 18 2.05 16.92 -6.91
N PHE A 19 3.01 16.16 -7.43
CA PHE A 19 3.02 14.70 -7.28
C PHE A 19 3.40 14.36 -5.82
N GLY A 20 2.46 14.56 -4.90
CA GLY A 20 2.53 13.96 -3.58
C GLY A 20 2.35 12.44 -3.68
N PRO A 21 2.82 11.67 -2.67
CA PRO A 21 2.46 10.26 -2.58
C PRO A 21 0.94 10.15 -2.56
N ALA A 22 0.39 9.32 -3.44
CA ALA A 22 -1.05 9.09 -3.52
C ALA A 22 -1.55 8.73 -2.12
N SER A 23 -2.44 9.55 -1.57
CA SER A 23 -3.02 9.37 -0.25
C SER A 23 -3.53 7.93 -0.12
N ALA A 24 -3.23 7.26 1.00
CA ALA A 24 -3.67 5.90 1.28
C ALA A 24 -5.19 5.80 1.58
N GLN A 25 -5.91 6.89 1.38
CA GLN A 25 -7.35 6.91 1.39
C GLN A 25 -7.86 6.03 0.24
N ALA A 26 -8.74 5.10 0.58
CA ALA A 26 -9.43 4.28 -0.40
C ALA A 26 -10.06 5.18 -1.46
N ASP A 27 -9.94 4.80 -2.73
CA ASP A 27 -10.69 5.50 -3.78
C ASP A 27 -12.19 5.38 -3.46
N PRO A 28 -13.00 6.44 -3.64
CA PRO A 28 -14.45 6.34 -3.46
C PRO A 28 -15.01 5.15 -4.26
N GLY A 29 -15.52 4.14 -3.56
CA GLY A 29 -16.05 2.91 -4.17
C GLY A 29 -15.24 1.64 -3.94
N ASP A 30 -14.15 1.68 -3.17
CA ASP A 30 -13.50 0.45 -2.69
C ASP A 30 -14.48 -0.42 -1.90
N LYS A 31 -14.58 -1.68 -2.30
CA LYS A 31 -15.46 -2.67 -1.67
C LYS A 31 -14.78 -3.25 -0.44
N ALA A 32 -15.59 -3.64 0.55
CA ALA A 32 -15.11 -4.48 1.64
C ALA A 32 -14.49 -5.78 1.10
N GLY A 33 -13.47 -6.26 1.79
CA GLY A 33 -12.67 -7.43 1.44
C GLY A 33 -11.42 -7.08 0.64
N TRP A 34 -10.91 -8.10 -0.06
CA TRP A 34 -9.71 -7.99 -0.87
C TRP A 34 -10.01 -7.45 -2.26
N SER A 35 -9.19 -6.52 -2.73
CA SER A 35 -9.23 -6.00 -4.09
C SER A 35 -7.83 -5.95 -4.69
N ILE A 36 -7.77 -5.99 -6.03
CA ILE A 36 -6.52 -5.85 -6.79
C ILE A 36 -6.67 -4.74 -7.82
N GLY A 37 -5.77 -3.77 -7.73
CA GLY A 37 -5.67 -2.63 -8.64
C GLY A 37 -4.43 -2.73 -9.51
N THR A 38 -4.50 -2.12 -10.69
CA THR A 38 -3.32 -1.86 -11.53
C THR A 38 -3.43 -0.48 -12.12
N ASP A 39 -2.30 0.18 -12.33
CA ASP A 39 -2.27 1.51 -12.95
C ASP A 39 -1.71 1.48 -14.38
N PRO A 40 -1.71 2.61 -15.13
CA PRO A 40 -1.15 2.68 -16.48
C PRO A 40 0.35 2.34 -16.57
N ARG A 41 1.10 2.48 -15.46
CA ARG A 41 2.51 2.10 -15.37
C ARG A 41 2.71 0.61 -15.09
N LYS A 42 1.62 -0.18 -15.10
CA LYS A 42 1.57 -1.62 -14.82
C LYS A 42 2.08 -1.97 -13.41
N ARG A 43 1.98 -1.03 -12.47
CA ARG A 43 2.14 -1.30 -11.04
C ARG A 43 0.92 -2.08 -10.57
N VAL A 44 1.12 -2.96 -9.59
CA VAL A 44 0.02 -3.77 -9.04
C VAL A 44 -0.10 -3.54 -7.54
N PHE A 45 -1.35 -3.44 -7.09
CA PHE A 45 -1.69 -3.14 -5.71
C PHE A 45 -2.69 -4.17 -5.22
N LEU A 46 -2.38 -4.84 -4.12
CA LEU A 46 -3.30 -5.74 -3.43
C LEU A 46 -3.72 -5.07 -2.13
N HIS A 47 -5.00 -4.81 -1.99
CA HIS A 47 -5.56 -4.09 -0.84
C HIS A 47 -6.50 -4.98 -0.05
N TYR A 48 -6.56 -4.73 1.26
CA TYR A 48 -7.63 -5.20 2.11
C TYR A 48 -8.34 -4.01 2.75
N VAL A 49 -9.67 -4.05 2.71
CA VAL A 49 -10.57 -3.06 3.32
C VAL A 49 -11.56 -3.82 4.20
N ALA A 50 -11.64 -3.54 5.50
CA ALA A 50 -12.56 -4.27 6.39
C ALA A 50 -14.04 -3.96 6.10
N GLU A 51 -14.36 -2.69 5.84
CA GLU A 51 -15.73 -2.20 5.70
C GLU A 51 -15.92 -1.43 4.39
N LYS A 52 -17.14 -1.43 3.85
CA LYS A 52 -17.45 -0.70 2.61
C LYS A 52 -17.13 0.79 2.78
N ASP A 53 -16.45 1.37 1.79
CA ASP A 53 -16.00 2.78 1.80
C ASP A 53 -15.03 3.10 2.97
N GLY A 54 -14.48 2.07 3.62
CA GLY A 54 -13.50 2.18 4.69
C GLY A 54 -12.07 2.40 4.18
N ARG A 55 -11.11 2.50 5.10
CA ARG A 55 -9.69 2.67 4.79
C ARG A 55 -9.08 1.38 4.25
N ARG A 56 -8.07 1.50 3.38
CA ARG A 56 -7.19 0.39 3.00
C ARG A 56 -6.31 0.02 4.18
N GLU A 57 -6.75 -0.94 4.97
CA GLU A 57 -6.08 -1.37 6.20
C GLU A 57 -4.72 -2.00 5.93
N LEU A 58 -4.58 -2.71 4.80
CA LEU A 58 -3.30 -3.20 4.28
C LEU A 58 -3.23 -2.93 2.79
N THR A 59 -2.08 -2.46 2.33
CA THR A 59 -1.71 -2.40 0.92
C THR A 59 -0.35 -3.06 0.72
N LEU A 60 -0.30 -3.99 -0.23
CA LEU A 60 0.93 -4.52 -0.80
C LEU A 60 1.06 -3.99 -2.22
N ALA A 61 2.04 -3.12 -2.46
CA ALA A 61 2.26 -2.51 -3.77
C ALA A 61 3.54 -3.02 -4.39
N CYS A 62 3.49 -3.35 -5.68
CA CYS A 62 4.65 -3.76 -6.45
C CYS A 62 4.83 -2.82 -7.63
N LEU A 63 5.88 -2.03 -7.57
CA LEU A 63 6.20 -0.92 -8.47
C LEU A 63 7.42 -1.31 -9.30
N ARG A 64 7.20 -2.14 -10.32
CA ARG A 64 8.28 -2.69 -11.15
C ARG A 64 9.02 -1.65 -11.99
N ASP A 65 8.37 -0.54 -12.29
CA ASP A 65 8.95 0.55 -13.07
C ASP A 65 10.02 1.34 -12.29
N VAL A 66 10.05 1.22 -10.97
CA VAL A 66 11.03 1.84 -10.08
C VAL A 66 11.69 0.83 -9.12
N ASP A 67 11.61 -0.47 -9.46
CA ASP A 67 12.17 -1.57 -8.66
C ASP A 67 11.85 -1.47 -7.16
N SER A 68 10.59 -1.22 -6.82
CA SER A 68 10.17 -1.05 -5.42
C SER A 68 8.98 -1.95 -5.04
N PHE A 69 8.96 -2.38 -3.78
CA PHE A 69 7.84 -3.08 -3.16
C PHE A 69 7.48 -2.39 -1.85
N ASP A 70 6.23 -1.94 -1.74
CA ASP A 70 5.76 -1.20 -0.58
C ASP A 70 4.76 -2.02 0.23
N VAL A 71 4.85 -1.89 1.56
CA VAL A 71 3.87 -2.40 2.51
C VAL A 71 3.37 -1.24 3.34
N TYR A 72 2.07 -1.03 3.32
CA TYR A 72 1.43 0.07 4.04
C TYR A 72 0.25 -0.44 4.86
N THR A 73 0.09 0.08 6.08
CA THR A 73 -1.08 -0.17 6.92
C THR A 73 -1.67 1.14 7.45
N ALA A 74 -2.99 1.20 7.60
CA ALA A 74 -3.68 2.36 8.17
C ALA A 74 -4.83 1.95 9.09
N GLY A 75 -5.06 2.73 10.15
CA GLY A 75 -6.26 2.62 10.99
C GLY A 75 -6.33 1.40 11.93
N LEU A 76 -5.37 0.48 11.82
CA LEU A 76 -5.36 -0.78 12.56
C LEU A 76 -4.73 -0.67 13.96
N ILE A 77 -3.79 0.24 14.11
CA ILE A 77 -2.88 0.31 15.26
C ILE A 77 -3.18 1.61 16.00
N PRO A 78 -3.57 1.59 17.28
CA PRO A 78 -3.70 2.83 18.06
C PRO A 78 -2.40 3.62 18.02
N LYS A 79 -2.45 4.94 18.27
CA LYS A 79 -1.24 5.77 18.27
C LYS A 79 -0.14 5.16 19.15
N ARG A 80 1.05 5.09 18.57
CA ARG A 80 2.29 4.64 19.20
C ARG A 80 3.41 5.64 18.92
N PRO A 81 4.53 5.55 19.67
CA PRO A 81 5.73 6.28 19.32
C PRO A 81 6.19 5.94 17.91
N ASP A 82 6.60 6.97 17.18
CA ASP A 82 7.16 6.84 15.84
C ASP A 82 8.55 6.21 15.91
N GLY A 83 8.96 5.55 14.82
CA GLY A 83 10.29 4.93 14.72
C GLY A 83 10.29 3.61 13.97
N GLU A 84 11.45 2.97 13.92
CA GLU A 84 11.62 1.69 13.24
C GLU A 84 10.75 0.58 13.86
N ALA A 85 10.19 -0.26 13.02
CA ALA A 85 9.33 -1.34 13.42
C ALA A 85 9.39 -2.52 12.45
N LYS A 86 8.91 -3.67 12.93
CA LYS A 86 8.76 -4.89 12.15
C LYS A 86 7.30 -5.31 12.08
N LEU A 87 6.77 -5.41 10.88
CA LEU A 87 5.44 -5.96 10.58
C LEU A 87 5.59 -7.42 10.16
N THR A 88 4.86 -8.32 10.80
CA THR A 88 4.80 -9.73 10.41
C THR A 88 3.42 -10.05 9.85
N LEU A 89 3.36 -10.64 8.65
CA LEU A 89 2.13 -11.23 8.10
C LEU A 89 2.21 -12.76 8.16
N ARG A 90 1.11 -13.41 8.56
CA ARG A 90 1.01 -14.87 8.71
C ARG A 90 -0.32 -15.39 8.21
N SER A 91 -0.29 -16.56 7.57
CA SER A 91 -1.47 -17.34 7.20
C SER A 91 -1.04 -18.74 6.75
N GLY A 92 -1.88 -19.76 6.97
CA GLY A 92 -1.69 -21.11 6.42
C GLY A 92 -0.32 -21.76 6.68
N GLY A 93 0.36 -21.39 7.78
CA GLY A 93 1.72 -21.87 8.12
C GLY A 93 2.88 -21.06 7.49
N GLY A 94 2.60 -20.11 6.59
CA GLY A 94 3.57 -19.15 6.09
C GLY A 94 3.73 -17.93 7.00
N SER A 95 4.90 -17.31 6.96
CA SER A 95 5.19 -16.04 7.65
C SER A 95 6.17 -15.20 6.83
N ILE A 96 5.97 -13.90 6.81
CA ILE A 96 6.91 -12.93 6.24
C ILE A 96 7.03 -11.72 7.18
N ASP A 97 8.25 -11.23 7.33
CA ASP A 97 8.57 -10.04 8.11
C ASP A 97 8.98 -8.90 7.18
N PHE A 98 8.44 -7.71 7.43
CA PHE A 98 8.80 -6.47 6.75
C PHE A 98 9.39 -5.50 7.76
N GLN A 99 10.57 -4.96 7.44
CA GLN A 99 11.20 -3.89 8.21
C GLN A 99 10.78 -2.55 7.63
N GLY A 100 10.37 -1.64 8.50
CA GLY A 100 9.84 -0.34 8.09
C GLY A 100 9.77 0.61 9.28
N SER A 101 8.88 1.59 9.20
CA SER A 101 8.69 2.59 10.24
C SER A 101 7.22 2.75 10.61
N ILE A 102 7.00 3.16 11.85
CA ILE A 102 5.72 3.64 12.36
C ILE A 102 5.74 5.17 12.32
N GLY A 103 4.64 5.75 11.86
CA GLY A 103 4.38 7.19 11.94
C GLY A 103 2.92 7.49 12.28
N ASP A 104 2.57 8.77 12.21
CA ASP A 104 1.17 9.23 12.31
C ASP A 104 0.31 8.60 11.22
N GLY A 105 -0.83 8.06 11.63
CA GLY A 105 -1.88 7.62 10.72
C GLY A 105 -2.65 8.79 10.11
N ASP A 106 -3.39 8.49 9.03
CA ASP A 106 -4.11 9.49 8.22
C ASP A 106 -5.35 10.09 8.92
N ASP A 107 -5.61 9.74 10.18
CA ASP A 107 -6.77 10.18 10.97
C ASP A 107 -6.43 11.25 12.02
N GLY A 108 -5.45 12.11 11.69
CA GLY A 108 -5.02 13.18 12.59
C GLY A 108 -4.25 12.68 13.82
N GLY A 109 -3.53 11.56 13.68
CA GLY A 109 -2.68 10.99 14.72
C GLY A 109 -3.42 10.16 15.79
N VAL A 110 -4.69 9.79 15.56
CA VAL A 110 -5.44 8.89 16.45
C VAL A 110 -4.91 7.46 16.35
N THR A 111 -4.56 7.04 15.13
CA THR A 111 -3.90 5.77 14.86
C THR A 111 -2.48 5.99 14.35
N SER A 112 -1.72 4.90 14.34
CA SER A 112 -0.41 4.81 13.73
C SER A 112 -0.52 4.07 12.40
N ARG A 113 0.30 4.50 11.43
CA ARG A 113 0.54 3.75 10.18
C ARG A 113 1.88 3.03 10.26
N PHE A 114 1.98 1.91 9.56
CA PHE A 114 3.26 1.27 9.25
C PHE A 114 3.55 1.42 7.77
N GLU A 115 4.79 1.73 7.43
CA GLU A 115 5.27 1.81 6.05
C GLU A 115 6.62 1.11 5.92
N ALA A 116 6.76 0.25 4.91
CA ALA A 116 8.03 -0.30 4.47
C ALA A 116 8.16 -0.07 2.97
N ASN A 117 9.29 0.50 2.55
CA ASN A 117 9.69 0.60 1.15
C ASN A 117 10.92 -0.30 0.94
N ILE A 118 10.80 -1.27 0.04
CA ILE A 118 11.82 -2.28 -0.19
C ILE A 118 12.35 -2.09 -1.60
N GLU A 119 13.65 -1.87 -1.74
CA GLU A 119 14.34 -1.99 -3.03
C GLU A 119 14.21 -3.43 -3.51
N ALA A 120 13.39 -3.62 -4.54
CA ALA A 120 12.94 -4.91 -5.00
C ALA A 120 13.64 -5.25 -6.32
N ASP A 121 14.97 -5.41 -6.28
CA ASP A 121 15.73 -5.93 -7.41
C ASP A 121 15.32 -7.37 -7.79
N ALA A 122 15.96 -7.97 -8.80
CA ALA A 122 15.61 -9.32 -9.24
C ALA A 122 15.77 -10.39 -8.14
N ALA A 123 16.81 -10.28 -7.30
CA ALA A 123 17.06 -11.21 -6.22
C ALA A 123 16.02 -11.06 -5.09
N THR A 124 15.75 -9.82 -4.70
CA THR A 124 14.77 -9.46 -3.67
C THR A 124 13.36 -9.86 -4.08
N ARG A 125 12.96 -9.60 -5.34
CA ARG A 125 11.68 -10.09 -5.88
C ARG A 125 11.56 -11.61 -5.82
N LYS A 126 12.62 -12.34 -6.14
CA LYS A 126 12.62 -13.80 -6.04
C LYS A 126 12.41 -14.25 -4.59
N SER A 127 13.07 -13.59 -3.63
CA SER A 127 12.90 -13.85 -2.19
C SER A 127 11.49 -13.51 -1.70
N LEU A 128 10.96 -12.34 -2.07
CA LEU A 128 9.60 -11.91 -1.78
C LEU A 128 8.59 -12.91 -2.35
N ARG A 129 8.74 -13.36 -3.59
CA ARG A 129 7.86 -14.37 -4.18
C ARG A 129 7.82 -15.65 -3.33
N ALA A 130 8.98 -16.14 -2.90
CA ALA A 130 9.11 -17.39 -2.17
C ALA A 130 8.49 -17.33 -0.76
N THR A 131 8.47 -16.15 -0.13
CA THR A 131 8.00 -15.97 1.25
C THR A 131 6.59 -15.37 1.34
N LEU A 132 6.24 -14.44 0.47
CA LEU A 132 4.94 -13.76 0.46
C LEU A 132 3.82 -14.62 -0.13
N LEU A 133 4.06 -15.30 -1.26
CA LEU A 133 2.99 -16.08 -1.90
C LEU A 133 2.42 -17.19 -1.00
N PRO A 134 3.23 -17.94 -0.22
CA PRO A 134 2.68 -18.88 0.75
C PRO A 134 1.77 -18.23 1.81
N VAL A 135 2.05 -16.99 2.23
CA VAL A 135 1.20 -16.25 3.16
C VAL A 135 -0.11 -15.84 2.47
N LEU A 136 -0.04 -15.31 1.25
CA LEU A 136 -1.25 -14.88 0.52
C LEU A 136 -2.14 -16.07 0.13
N ALA A 137 -1.54 -17.19 -0.30
CA ALA A 137 -2.24 -18.40 -0.70
C ALA A 137 -2.59 -19.33 0.48
N GLY A 138 -2.13 -18.99 1.69
CA GLY A 138 -2.36 -19.78 2.89
C GLY A 138 -3.86 -19.91 3.21
N ALA A 139 -4.27 -21.10 3.62
CA ALA A 139 -5.64 -21.33 4.07
C ALA A 139 -5.89 -20.59 5.40
N GLY A 140 -7.01 -19.87 5.46
CA GLY A 140 -7.49 -19.20 6.67
C GLY A 140 -7.22 -17.68 6.70
N PRO A 141 -7.35 -17.07 7.89
CA PRO A 141 -7.22 -15.64 8.05
C PRO A 141 -5.77 -15.18 7.93
N ILE A 142 -5.58 -13.97 7.39
CA ILE A 142 -4.29 -13.29 7.47
C ILE A 142 -4.20 -12.58 8.82
N GLN A 143 -3.18 -12.94 9.58
CA GLN A 143 -2.82 -12.31 10.84
C GLN A 143 -1.71 -11.30 10.57
N LEU A 144 -1.84 -10.14 11.22
CA LEU A 144 -0.86 -9.07 11.19
C LEU A 144 -0.35 -8.86 12.61
N LYS A 145 0.96 -8.91 12.78
CA LYS A 145 1.61 -8.61 14.05
C LYS A 145 2.54 -7.42 13.90
N LEU A 146 2.37 -6.43 14.77
CA LEU A 146 3.24 -5.26 14.87
C LEU A 146 3.62 -5.08 16.34
N ALA A 147 4.92 -5.25 16.63
CA ALA A 147 5.45 -5.34 17.99
C ALA A 147 4.72 -6.43 18.83
N SER A 148 4.13 -6.04 19.96
CA SER A 148 3.38 -6.93 20.87
C SER A 148 1.92 -7.15 20.46
N ARG A 149 1.42 -6.44 19.45
CA ARG A 149 0.01 -6.51 19.04
C ARG A 149 -0.13 -7.44 17.84
N GLU A 150 -1.09 -8.34 17.92
CA GLU A 150 -1.49 -9.24 16.85
C GLU A 150 -2.98 -9.03 16.59
N ILE A 151 -3.35 -8.90 15.32
CA ILE A 151 -4.71 -8.71 14.86
C ILE A 151 -5.00 -9.70 13.75
N VAL A 152 -6.22 -10.21 13.72
CA VAL A 152 -6.75 -10.87 12.52
C VAL A 152 -7.15 -9.75 11.57
N LEU A 153 -6.35 -9.56 10.51
CA LEU A 153 -6.58 -8.52 9.51
C LEU A 153 -7.82 -8.87 8.68
N ALA A 154 -7.81 -10.04 8.07
CA ALA A 154 -8.85 -10.50 7.17
C ALA A 154 -9.36 -11.88 7.59
N PRO A 155 -10.68 -12.15 7.57
CA PRO A 155 -11.23 -13.46 7.91
C PRO A 155 -10.79 -14.56 6.94
N SER A 156 -10.31 -14.19 5.74
CA SER A 156 -9.69 -15.07 4.76
C SER A 156 -8.56 -14.36 4.02
N GLY A 157 -7.68 -15.13 3.38
CA GLY A 157 -6.74 -14.61 2.38
C GLY A 157 -7.44 -14.01 1.13
N PRO A 158 -6.66 -13.39 0.23
CA PRO A 158 -7.17 -12.84 -1.02
C PRO A 158 -7.74 -13.92 -1.95
N PRO A 159 -8.71 -13.60 -2.81
CA PRO A 159 -9.20 -14.52 -3.82
C PRO A 159 -8.06 -15.06 -4.71
N ALA A 160 -8.08 -16.34 -5.04
CA ALA A 160 -7.03 -16.98 -5.84
C ALA A 160 -6.76 -16.27 -7.19
N ALA A 161 -7.79 -15.71 -7.81
CA ALA A 161 -7.65 -14.92 -9.04
C ALA A 161 -6.85 -13.62 -8.82
N ALA A 162 -7.04 -12.96 -7.67
CA ALA A 162 -6.26 -11.77 -7.29
C ALA A 162 -4.80 -12.16 -7.03
N ILE A 163 -4.54 -13.26 -6.31
CA ILE A 163 -3.19 -13.77 -6.05
C ILE A 163 -2.47 -14.08 -7.37
N LYS A 164 -3.12 -14.83 -8.28
CA LYS A 164 -2.54 -15.18 -9.58
C LYS A 164 -2.20 -13.93 -10.41
N ARG A 165 -3.06 -12.92 -10.41
CA ARG A 165 -2.81 -11.66 -11.12
C ARG A 165 -1.69 -10.87 -10.46
N PHE A 166 -1.66 -10.77 -9.13
CA PHE A 166 -0.58 -10.13 -8.38
C PHE A 166 0.77 -10.79 -8.68
N GLU A 167 0.83 -12.12 -8.60
CA GLU A 167 2.02 -12.91 -8.91
C GLU A 167 2.50 -12.67 -10.34
N SER A 168 1.58 -12.71 -11.31
CA SER A 168 1.92 -12.53 -12.73
C SER A 168 2.52 -11.15 -13.01
N ILE A 169 2.04 -10.10 -12.35
CA ILE A 169 2.53 -8.74 -12.59
C ILE A 169 3.80 -8.50 -11.79
N CYS A 170 3.78 -8.79 -10.48
CA CYS A 170 4.89 -8.48 -9.58
C CYS A 170 6.12 -9.38 -9.79
N PHE A 171 5.90 -10.67 -10.06
CA PHE A 171 6.96 -11.68 -10.14
C PHE A 171 7.04 -12.41 -11.49
N GLY A 172 6.24 -12.00 -12.47
CA GLY A 172 6.37 -12.44 -13.86
C GLY A 172 7.70 -12.00 -14.47
N LYS A 173 8.07 -12.59 -15.60
CA LYS A 173 9.24 -12.14 -16.37
C LYS A 173 8.90 -10.85 -17.09
#